data_AF-A0A917B0K2-F1
#
_entry.id   AF-A0A917B0K2-F1
#
_cell.length_a   1.000
_cell.length_b   1.000
_cell.length_c   1.000
_cell.angle_alpha   90.00
_cell.angle_beta   90.00
_cell.angle_gamma   90.00
#
_symmetry.space_group_name_H-M   'P 1'
#
loop_
_entity.id
_entity.type
_entity.pdbx_description
1 polymer ?
#
loop_
_entity_poly.entity_id
_entity_poly.type
_entity_poly.pdbx_seq_one_letter_code
_entity_poly.pdbx_strand_id
1 'polypeptide(L)'
;MTSSPTQIPAPGADPAAARANVVLACQAWQTSLSQDSSTFPATQAQALTIAQSAAAADAQWQPVVVTMQLLISLIPDTSAEGVAQGQKAFTGLGTECGAVGVVVNAG
;
A
#
# COMPACT_ATOMS: atom_id res chain seq x y z
N MET A 1 5.71 -47.63 -9.68
CA MET A 1 5.81 -46.65 -10.79
C MET A 1 5.31 -45.33 -10.27
N THR A 2 6.16 -44.31 -10.41
CA THR A 2 5.91 -42.86 -10.30
C THR A 2 5.49 -42.30 -8.92
N SER A 3 6.50 -42.00 -8.11
CA SER A 3 6.42 -41.07 -6.97
C SER A 3 6.03 -39.68 -7.47
N SER A 4 4.89 -39.14 -7.02
CA SER A 4 4.58 -37.71 -7.14
C SER A 4 5.61 -36.94 -6.32
N PRO A 5 6.32 -35.94 -6.88
CA PRO A 5 7.09 -35.05 -6.03
C PRO A 5 6.10 -34.22 -5.22
N THR A 6 5.96 -34.53 -3.93
CA THR A 6 5.42 -33.62 -2.94
C THR A 6 6.29 -32.36 -3.00
N GLN A 7 5.81 -31.34 -3.70
CA GLN A 7 6.45 -30.04 -3.75
C GLN A 7 6.35 -29.44 -2.35
N ILE A 8 7.46 -29.52 -1.60
CA ILE A 8 7.64 -28.80 -0.35
C ILE A 8 7.56 -27.30 -0.73
N PRO A 9 6.60 -26.51 -0.24
CA PRO A 9 6.59 -25.08 -0.52
C PRO A 9 7.88 -24.48 0.02
N ALA A 10 8.61 -23.76 -0.84
CA ALA A 10 9.83 -23.06 -0.47
C ALA A 10 9.58 -22.14 0.74
N PRO A 11 10.56 -21.93 1.62
CA PRO A 11 10.43 -20.93 2.66
C PRO A 11 10.26 -19.53 2.04
N GLY A 12 9.09 -18.91 2.25
CA GLY A 12 9.09 -17.53 2.74
C GLY A 12 8.31 -16.44 1.99
N ALA A 13 7.45 -16.71 1.01
CA ALA A 13 6.56 -15.69 0.47
C ALA A 13 5.23 -16.30 0.02
N ASP A 14 4.20 -16.16 0.86
CA ASP A 14 2.84 -16.51 0.48
C ASP A 14 2.21 -15.31 -0.27
N PRO A 15 1.95 -15.42 -1.59
CA PRO A 15 1.42 -14.30 -2.37
C PRO A 15 0.01 -13.90 -1.93
N ALA A 16 -0.76 -14.81 -1.33
CA ALA A 16 -2.08 -14.49 -0.80
C ALA A 16 -1.98 -13.65 0.48
N ALA A 17 -1.01 -13.92 1.35
CA ALA A 17 -0.69 -13.12 2.52
C ALA A 17 -0.14 -11.74 2.13
N ALA A 18 0.73 -11.67 1.10
CA ALA A 18 1.19 -10.40 0.55
C ALA A 18 0.02 -9.54 0.06
N ARG A 19 -0.90 -10.14 -0.72
CA ARG A 19 -2.13 -9.47 -1.17
C ARG A 19 -2.99 -9.03 0.01
N ALA A 20 -3.18 -9.86 1.04
CA ALA A 20 -3.94 -9.51 2.23
C ALA A 20 -3.33 -8.30 2.96
N ASN A 21 -2.00 -8.24 3.05
CA ASN A 21 -1.29 -7.09 3.62
C ASN A 21 -1.51 -5.82 2.79
N VAL A 22 -1.47 -5.88 1.46
CA VAL A 22 -1.80 -4.71 0.63
C VAL A 22 -3.24 -4.23 0.84
N VAL A 23 -4.20 -5.15 0.94
CA VAL A 23 -5.59 -4.81 1.28
C VAL A 23 -5.66 -4.07 2.62
N LEU A 24 -4.98 -4.58 3.65
CA LEU A 24 -4.91 -3.93 4.96
C LEU A 24 -4.23 -2.55 4.90
N ALA A 25 -3.13 -2.42 4.15
CA ALA A 25 -2.43 -1.15 3.96
C ALA A 25 -3.35 -0.10 3.29
N CYS A 26 -4.04 -0.49 2.22
CA CYS A 26 -5.00 0.39 1.52
C CYS A 26 -6.19 0.79 2.41
N GLN A 27 -6.71 -0.14 3.23
CA GLN A 27 -7.79 0.17 4.18
C GLN A 27 -7.32 1.09 5.31
N ALA A 28 -6.12 0.86 5.85
CA ALA A 28 -5.51 1.75 6.83
C ALA A 28 -5.27 3.14 6.24
N TRP A 29 -4.83 3.22 4.99
CA TRP A 29 -4.70 4.47 4.26
C TRP A 29 -6.04 5.19 4.14
N GLN A 30 -7.10 4.52 3.66
CA GLN A 30 -8.44 5.12 3.57
C GLN A 30 -8.95 5.60 4.94
N THR A 31 -8.70 4.83 5.99
CA THR A 31 -9.06 5.19 7.37
C THR A 31 -8.30 6.44 7.82
N SER A 32 -7.02 6.58 7.45
CA SER A 32 -6.21 7.77 7.75
C SER A 32 -6.87 9.04 7.24
N LEU A 33 -7.50 9.02 6.06
CA LEU A 33 -8.10 10.20 5.43
C LEU A 33 -9.30 10.75 6.20
N SER A 34 -9.94 9.94 7.05
CA SER A 34 -11.08 10.36 7.88
C SER A 34 -10.67 10.76 9.30
N GLN A 35 -9.38 10.66 9.65
CA GLN A 35 -8.86 10.98 10.98
C GLN A 35 -8.34 12.41 11.04
N ASP A 36 -8.31 12.96 12.25
CA ASP A 36 -7.71 14.27 12.53
C ASP A 36 -6.21 14.30 12.21
N SER A 37 -5.69 15.50 11.98
CA SER A 37 -4.29 15.76 11.60
C SER A 37 -3.24 15.27 12.61
N SER A 38 -3.62 15.02 13.87
CA SER A 38 -2.75 14.45 14.89
C SER A 38 -2.56 12.93 14.77
N THR A 39 -3.57 12.21 14.25
CA THR A 39 -3.55 10.74 14.14
C THR A 39 -3.24 10.28 12.72
N PHE A 40 -3.60 11.12 11.74
CA PHE A 40 -3.36 10.93 10.32
C PHE A 40 -1.93 10.47 9.96
N PRO A 41 -0.84 11.13 10.42
CA PRO A 41 0.52 10.76 10.03
C PRO A 41 0.93 9.37 10.53
N ALA A 42 0.51 9.01 11.74
CA ALA A 42 0.84 7.71 12.34
C ALA A 42 0.15 6.56 11.58
N THR A 43 -1.13 6.73 11.20
CA THR A 43 -1.84 5.73 10.41
C THR A 43 -1.27 5.59 9.00
N GLN A 44 -0.83 6.68 8.36
CA GLN A 44 -0.16 6.58 7.06
C GLN A 44 1.19 5.86 7.14
N ALA A 45 1.99 6.13 8.18
CA ALA A 45 3.25 5.41 8.42
C ALA A 45 3.01 3.91 8.67
N GLN A 46 1.93 3.56 9.38
CA GLN A 46 1.52 2.17 9.58
C GLN A 46 1.10 1.51 8.26
N ALA A 47 0.26 2.18 7.46
CA ALA A 47 -0.15 1.70 6.13
C ALA A 47 1.07 1.42 5.24
N LEU A 48 2.03 2.34 5.20
CA LEU A 48 3.27 2.16 4.47
C LEU A 48 4.07 0.95 4.96
N THR A 49 4.21 0.77 6.28
CA THR A 49 4.93 -0.37 6.87
C THR A 49 4.30 -1.70 6.48
N ILE A 50 2.96 -1.76 6.46
CA ILE A 50 2.22 -2.95 6.02
C ILE A 50 2.47 -3.21 4.52
N ALA A 51 2.39 -2.17 3.69
CA ALA A 51 2.68 -2.28 2.25
C ALA A 51 4.13 -2.75 2.00
N GLN A 52 5.11 -2.26 2.78
CA GLN A 52 6.50 -2.70 2.68
C GLN A 52 6.68 -4.18 3.00
N SER A 53 5.97 -4.69 4.02
CA SER A 53 5.99 -6.13 4.32
C SER A 53 5.37 -6.96 3.19
N ALA A 54 4.31 -6.45 2.54
CA ALA A 54 3.74 -7.07 1.35
C ALA A 54 4.72 -7.08 0.18
N ALA A 55 5.41 -5.95 -0.06
CA ALA A 55 6.40 -5.81 -1.13
C ALA A 55 7.67 -6.64 -0.90
N ALA A 56 8.03 -6.90 0.36
CA ALA A 56 9.11 -7.79 0.73
C ALA A 56 8.77 -9.26 0.47
N ALA A 57 7.50 -9.63 0.63
CA ALA A 57 7.00 -10.96 0.25
C ALA A 57 6.78 -11.08 -1.27
N ASP A 58 6.29 -10.02 -1.92
CA ASP A 58 6.02 -10.03 -3.35
C ASP A 58 6.29 -8.65 -3.98
N ALA A 59 7.33 -8.58 -4.82
CA ALA A 59 7.80 -7.35 -5.43
C ALA A 59 6.76 -6.69 -6.35
N GLN A 60 5.69 -7.39 -6.76
CA GLN A 60 4.60 -6.78 -7.53
C GLN A 60 3.90 -5.64 -6.80
N TRP A 61 4.00 -5.59 -5.46
CA TRP A 61 3.41 -4.55 -4.61
C TRP A 61 4.34 -3.37 -4.31
N GLN A 62 5.55 -3.36 -4.86
CA GLN A 62 6.45 -2.20 -4.75
C GLN A 62 5.84 -0.87 -5.22
N PRO A 63 5.08 -0.78 -6.33
CA PRO A 63 4.53 0.51 -6.73
C PRO A 63 3.57 1.09 -5.67
N VAL A 64 2.81 0.28 -4.92
CA VAL A 64 1.97 0.75 -3.79
C VAL A 64 2.82 1.43 -2.73
N VAL A 65 3.95 0.81 -2.39
CA VAL A 65 4.92 1.32 -1.40
C VAL A 65 5.53 2.63 -1.84
N VAL A 66 5.90 2.75 -3.13
CA VAL A 66 6.46 3.97 -3.70
C VAL A 66 5.43 5.09 -3.69
N THR A 67 4.18 4.80 -4.07
CA THR A 67 3.10 5.78 -4.10
C THR A 67 2.75 6.27 -2.69
N MET A 68 2.63 5.39 -1.70
CA MET A 68 2.40 5.77 -0.30
C MET A 68 3.55 6.60 0.27
N GLN A 69 4.82 6.24 0.00
CA GLN A 69 5.97 7.04 0.41
C GLN A 69 5.96 8.43 -0.22
N LEU A 70 5.64 8.52 -1.51
CA LEU A 70 5.56 9.80 -2.21
C LEU A 70 4.50 10.70 -1.57
N LEU A 71 3.31 10.15 -1.30
CA LEU A 71 2.24 10.88 -0.63
C LEU A 71 2.66 11.39 0.77
N ILE A 72 3.32 10.54 1.56
CA ILE A 72 3.82 10.94 2.89
C ILE A 72 4.88 12.05 2.77
N SER A 73 5.78 11.94 1.79
CA SER A 73 6.81 12.96 1.56
C SER A 73 6.24 14.31 1.10
N LEU A 74 5.05 14.31 0.50
CA LEU A 74 4.37 15.51 0.02
C LEU A 74 3.46 16.17 1.07
N ILE A 75 3.21 15.54 2.22
CA ILE A 75 2.41 16.14 3.31
C ILE A 75 2.86 17.56 3.69
N PRO A 76 4.16 17.86 3.87
CA PRO A 76 4.58 19.22 4.21
C PRO A 76 4.63 20.18 3.01
N ASP A 77 4.49 19.68 1.78
CA ASP A 77 4.59 20.50 0.57
C ASP A 77 3.23 21.10 0.20
N THR A 78 3.04 22.37 0.55
CA THR A 78 1.83 23.13 0.24
C THR A 78 1.93 23.93 -1.05
N SER A 79 2.98 23.71 -1.86
CA SER A 79 3.16 24.40 -3.13
C SER A 79 2.14 23.88 -4.14
N ALA A 80 1.80 24.68 -5.16
CA ALA A 80 0.89 24.23 -6.22
C ALA A 80 1.41 22.95 -6.92
N GLU A 81 2.72 22.82 -7.06
CA GLU A 81 3.40 21.65 -7.60
C GLU A 81 3.26 20.43 -6.67
N GLY A 82 3.51 20.60 -5.36
CA GLY A 82 3.34 19.54 -4.37
C GLY A 82 1.90 19.03 -4.27
N VAL A 83 0.92 19.94 -4.34
CA VAL A 83 -0.51 19.58 -4.38
C VAL A 83 -0.85 18.81 -5.65
N ALA A 84 -0.40 19.27 -6.83
CA ALA A 84 -0.65 18.58 -8.09
C ALA A 84 0.01 17.19 -8.11
N GLN A 85 1.22 17.08 -7.57
CA GLN A 85 1.93 15.80 -7.45
C GLN A 85 1.24 14.87 -6.43
N GLY A 86 0.75 15.42 -5.33
CA GLY A 86 -0.02 14.69 -4.32
C GLY A 86 -1.31 14.13 -4.89
N GLN A 87 -2.07 14.93 -5.64
CA GLN A 87 -3.29 14.48 -6.32
C GLN A 87 -3.01 13.37 -7.34
N LYS A 88 -1.93 13.49 -8.11
CA LYS A 88 -1.50 12.46 -9.06
C LYS A 88 -1.12 11.17 -8.35
N ALA A 89 -0.31 11.25 -7.29
CA ALA A 89 0.08 10.09 -6.49
C ALA A 89 -1.14 9.44 -5.83
N PHE A 90 -2.08 10.24 -5.34
CA PHE A 90 -3.32 9.75 -4.73
C PHE A 90 -4.20 9.00 -5.74
N THR A 91 -4.31 9.50 -6.96
CA THR A 91 -5.01 8.81 -8.06
C THR A 91 -4.33 7.48 -8.41
N GLY A 92 -2.99 7.47 -8.42
CA GLY A 92 -2.18 6.25 -8.56
C GLY A 92 -2.53 5.25 -7.47
N LEU A 93 -2.50 5.68 -6.20
CA LEU A 93 -2.81 4.82 -5.06
C LEU A 93 -4.22 4.23 -5.14
N GLY A 94 -5.20 5.04 -5.55
CA GLY A 94 -6.58 4.57 -5.78
C GLY A 94 -6.66 3.48 -6.85
N THR A 95 -5.85 3.57 -7.91
CA THR A 95 -5.77 2.54 -8.96
C THR A 95 -5.13 1.25 -8.42
N GLU A 96 -4.02 1.37 -7.69
CA GLU A 96 -3.30 0.23 -7.14
C GLU A 96 -4.10 -0.50 -6.05
N CYS A 97 -4.74 0.25 -5.16
CA CYS A 97 -5.66 -0.29 -4.16
C CYS A 97 -6.93 -0.86 -4.80
N GLY A 98 -7.41 -0.25 -5.89
CA GLY A 98 -8.54 -0.77 -6.67
C GLY A 98 -8.25 -2.15 -7.27
N ALA A 99 -7.00 -2.42 -7.67
CA ALA A 99 -6.59 -3.74 -8.17
C ALA A 99 -6.72 -4.86 -7.12
N VAL A 100 -6.67 -4.52 -5.82
CA VAL A 100 -6.92 -5.47 -4.72
C VAL A 100 -8.35 -5.38 -4.14
N GLY A 101 -9.22 -4.56 -4.73
CA GLY A 101 -10.62 -4.41 -4.33
C GLY A 101 -10.86 -3.39 -3.21
N VAL A 102 -9.90 -2.50 -2.93
CA VAL A 102 -10.05 -1.42 -1.94
C VAL A 102 -10.21 -0.09 -2.65
N VAL A 103 -11.28 0.63 -2.34
CA VAL A 103 -11.51 1.97 -2.86
C VAL A 103 -10.82 2.98 -1.93
N VAL A 104 -9.86 3.73 -2.47
CA VAL A 104 -9.21 4.85 -1.78
C VAL A 104 -9.64 6.16 -2.43
N ASN A 105 -10.37 6.99 -1.69
CA ASN A 105 -10.90 8.28 -2.14
C ASN A 105 -10.59 9.37 -1.12
N ALA A 106 -10.14 10.53 -1.60
CA ALA A 106 -10.10 11.74 -0.82
C ALA A 106 -11.56 12.13 -0.59
N GLY A 107 -12.01 12.10 0.67
CA GLY A 107 -13.40 12.38 1.06
C GLY A 107 -13.88 13.75 0.62
#